data_AF-A0A3M7TKC0-F1
#
_entry.id   AF-A0A3M7TKC0-F1
#
_cell.length_a   1.000
_cell.length_b   1.000
_cell.length_c   1.000
_cell.angle_alpha   90.00
_cell.angle_beta   90.00
_cell.angle_gamma   90.00
#
_symmetry.space_group_name_H-M   'P 1'
#
loop_
_entity.id
_entity.type
_entity.pdbx_description
1 polymer ?
#
loop_
_entity_poly.entity_id
_entity_poly.type
_entity_poly.pdbx_seq_one_letter_code
_entity_poly.pdbx_strand_id
1 'polypeptide(L)'
;MPINLIKEYNQLLELSAFTTSQRTTSLKGIFNRDFVNCDPIFFNNKRITPTPKEGVVTLDTLFFHLTTVMADKVLRNRIFDNHRALRLHWVKFHLLLKKQNVLTFSVQEPEGFRTYIYDVEEKYVIVLEPKREGNEYYLLSAYKLTGKDSKRDKILAKYNKRRLDMLL
;
A
#
# COMPACT_ATOMS: atom_id res chain seq x y z
N MET A 1 -23.08 -11.51 7.71
CA MET A 1 -21.74 -11.52 7.06
C MET A 1 -20.99 -10.26 7.43
N PRO A 2 -19.66 -10.29 7.60
CA PRO A 2 -18.89 -9.06 7.81
C PRO A 2 -18.92 -8.23 6.51
N ILE A 3 -19.70 -7.14 6.50
CA ILE A 3 -19.97 -6.31 5.30
C ILE A 3 -18.70 -5.85 4.57
N ASN A 4 -17.61 -5.65 5.30
CA ASN A 4 -16.34 -5.20 4.78
C ASN A 4 -15.55 -6.27 3.99
N LEU A 5 -15.86 -7.56 4.16
CA LEU A 5 -15.22 -8.65 3.42
C LEU A 5 -15.77 -8.83 2.00
N ILE A 6 -16.94 -8.26 1.70
CA ILE A 6 -17.57 -8.34 0.37
C ILE A 6 -17.43 -7.03 -0.42
N LYS A 7 -16.74 -6.02 0.11
CA LYS A 7 -16.52 -4.75 -0.59
C LYS A 7 -15.64 -4.97 -1.82
N GLU A 8 -16.07 -4.38 -2.92
CA GLU A 8 -15.37 -4.39 -4.19
C GLU A 8 -14.74 -3.02 -4.46
N TYR A 9 -13.68 -2.99 -5.28
CA TYR A 9 -13.11 -1.72 -5.73
C TYR A 9 -14.15 -0.94 -6.57
N ASN A 10 -14.35 0.36 -6.39
CA ASN A 10 -13.67 1.35 -5.53
C ASN A 10 -14.52 1.75 -4.30
N GLN A 11 -15.29 0.83 -3.72
CA GLN A 11 -16.04 1.12 -2.50
C GLN A 11 -15.10 1.37 -1.31
N LEU A 12 -15.60 2.10 -0.30
CA LEU A 12 -14.88 2.26 0.98
C LEU A 12 -15.42 1.28 2.00
N LEU A 13 -14.54 0.85 2.90
CA LEU A 13 -14.95 0.08 4.07
C LEU A 13 -15.84 0.93 4.99
N GLU A 14 -16.74 0.30 5.71
CA GLU A 14 -17.57 0.95 6.72
C GLU A 14 -16.96 0.68 8.10
N LEU A 15 -16.27 1.68 8.64
CA LEU A 15 -15.51 1.57 9.89
C LEU A 15 -15.92 2.60 10.95
N SER A 16 -16.75 3.59 10.61
CA SER A 16 -17.10 4.73 11.48
C SER A 16 -17.86 4.33 12.74
N ALA A 17 -18.71 3.30 12.65
CA ALA A 17 -19.50 2.80 13.78
C ALA A 17 -18.74 1.78 14.66
N PHE A 18 -17.50 1.42 14.31
CA PHE A 18 -16.76 0.38 15.02
C PHE A 18 -15.90 0.94 16.15
N THR A 19 -15.91 0.24 17.28
CA THR A 19 -14.88 0.39 18.32
C THR A 19 -13.49 0.02 17.77
N THR A 20 -12.43 0.42 18.47
CA THR A 20 -11.05 0.09 18.07
C THR A 20 -10.81 -1.42 17.92
N SER A 21 -11.40 -2.24 18.80
CA SER A 21 -11.30 -3.71 18.72
C SER A 21 -12.05 -4.27 17.51
N GLN A 22 -13.30 -3.84 17.28
CA GLN A 22 -14.09 -4.26 16.12
C GLN A 22 -13.44 -3.86 14.79
N ARG A 23 -12.90 -2.65 14.73
CA ARG A 23 -12.17 -2.14 13.56
C ARG A 23 -10.92 -2.95 13.26
N THR A 24 -10.12 -3.24 14.29
CA THR A 24 -8.92 -4.09 14.14
C THR A 24 -9.31 -5.48 13.64
N THR A 25 -10.36 -6.07 14.22
CA THR A 25 -10.87 -7.39 13.81
C THR A 25 -11.34 -7.39 12.35
N SER A 26 -12.12 -6.38 11.95
CA SER A 26 -12.60 -6.24 10.57
C SER A 26 -11.45 -6.07 9.58
N LEU A 27 -10.45 -5.23 9.89
CA LEU A 27 -9.30 -4.98 9.03
C LEU A 27 -8.39 -6.21 8.94
N LYS A 28 -8.17 -6.92 10.05
CA LYS A 28 -7.42 -8.19 10.04
C LYS A 28 -8.10 -9.26 9.20
N GLY A 29 -9.43 -9.33 9.21
CA GLY A 29 -10.17 -10.24 8.32
C GLY A 29 -9.85 -10.01 6.84
N ILE A 30 -9.86 -8.75 6.40
CA ILE A 30 -9.50 -8.36 5.03
C ILE A 30 -8.03 -8.64 4.76
N PHE A 31 -7.14 -8.24 5.67
CA PHE A 31 -5.70 -8.43 5.51
C PHE A 31 -5.36 -9.92 5.38
N ASN A 32 -5.98 -10.76 6.21
CA ASN A 32 -5.79 -12.22 6.14
C ASN A 32 -6.28 -12.77 4.81
N ARG A 33 -7.47 -12.40 4.35
CA ARG A 33 -7.98 -12.78 3.02
C ARG A 33 -7.04 -12.34 1.89
N ASP A 34 -6.46 -11.15 1.99
CA ASP A 34 -5.74 -10.53 0.89
C ASP A 34 -4.25 -10.88 0.84
N PHE A 35 -3.61 -11.17 1.98
CA PHE A 35 -2.16 -11.33 2.08
C PHE A 35 -1.69 -12.59 2.84
N VAL A 36 -2.55 -13.24 3.62
CA VAL A 36 -2.15 -14.40 4.45
C VAL A 36 -2.71 -15.71 3.89
N ASN A 37 -4.03 -15.73 3.64
CA ASN A 37 -4.79 -16.88 3.18
C ASN A 37 -5.08 -16.74 1.69
N CYS A 38 -4.04 -16.49 0.89
CA CYS A 38 -4.20 -16.35 -0.55
C CYS A 38 -2.97 -16.86 -1.32
N ASP A 39 -3.16 -17.03 -2.62
CA ASP A 39 -2.07 -17.32 -3.55
C ASP A 39 -1.02 -16.20 -3.55
N PRO A 40 0.23 -16.54 -3.88
CA PRO A 40 1.29 -15.54 -4.03
C PRO A 40 0.89 -14.45 -5.03
N ILE A 41 1.11 -13.20 -4.63
CA ILE A 41 0.82 -12.03 -5.47
C ILE A 41 2.04 -11.75 -6.32
N PHE A 42 1.83 -11.56 -7.62
CA PHE A 42 2.88 -11.15 -8.56
C PHE A 42 2.54 -9.80 -9.17
N PHE A 43 3.56 -8.96 -9.31
CA PHE A 43 3.49 -7.69 -10.02
C PHE A 43 4.70 -7.58 -10.93
N ASN A 44 4.47 -7.30 -12.22
CA ASN A 44 5.51 -7.26 -13.24
C ASN A 44 6.41 -8.52 -13.22
N ASN A 45 5.79 -9.71 -13.16
CA ASN A 45 6.48 -11.02 -13.05
C ASN A 45 7.39 -11.20 -11.83
N LYS A 46 7.31 -10.31 -10.84
CA LYS A 46 8.04 -10.37 -9.58
C LYS A 46 7.10 -10.68 -8.45
N ARG A 47 7.51 -11.57 -7.55
CA ARG A 47 6.71 -11.90 -6.37
C ARG A 47 6.68 -10.71 -5.42
N ILE A 48 5.52 -10.40 -4.88
CA ILE A 48 5.38 -9.42 -3.80
C ILE A 48 5.47 -10.14 -2.47
N THR A 49 6.37 -9.65 -1.62
CA THR A 49 6.56 -10.13 -0.26
C THR A 49 6.29 -9.00 0.74
N PRO A 50 5.72 -9.29 1.92
CA PRO A 50 5.60 -8.30 2.99
C PRO A 50 6.98 -7.81 3.44
N THR A 51 7.08 -6.54 3.85
CA THR A 51 8.36 -5.93 4.27
C THR A 51 9.03 -6.75 5.40
N PRO A 52 10.26 -7.26 5.21
CA PRO A 52 11.06 -7.80 6.29
C PRO A 52 11.66 -6.66 7.11
N LYS A 53 11.62 -6.81 8.44
CA LYS A 53 12.48 -6.03 9.33
C LYS A 53 13.53 -6.99 9.86
N GLU A 54 14.81 -6.68 9.63
CA GLU A 54 15.95 -7.43 10.20
C GLU A 54 15.91 -8.94 9.91
N GLY A 55 15.50 -9.33 8.70
CA GLY A 55 15.41 -10.74 8.29
C GLY A 55 14.15 -11.49 8.75
N VAL A 56 13.29 -10.86 9.55
CA VAL A 56 11.97 -11.40 9.91
C VAL A 56 10.87 -10.69 9.12
N VAL A 57 10.20 -11.42 8.25
CA VAL A 57 8.99 -10.95 7.56
C VAL A 57 7.86 -10.90 8.58
N THR A 58 7.51 -9.70 9.07
CA THR A 58 6.35 -9.55 9.97
C THR A 58 5.18 -8.99 9.19
N LEU A 59 4.25 -9.88 8.82
CA LEU A 59 2.95 -9.53 8.25
C LEU A 59 2.23 -8.46 9.09
N ASP A 60 2.43 -8.47 10.41
CA ASP A 60 1.93 -7.42 11.31
C ASP A 60 2.52 -6.03 11.00
N THR A 61 3.81 -5.93 10.69
CA THR A 61 4.42 -4.65 10.29
C THR A 61 3.79 -4.12 9.01
N LEU A 62 3.56 -5.00 8.03
CA LEU A 62 2.85 -4.61 6.82
C LEU A 62 1.42 -4.15 7.13
N PHE A 63 0.70 -4.90 7.96
CA PHE A 63 -0.64 -4.52 8.39
C PHE A 63 -0.65 -3.10 8.97
N PHE A 64 0.23 -2.81 9.93
CA PHE A 64 0.35 -1.47 10.51
C PHE A 64 0.72 -0.42 9.46
N HIS A 65 1.66 -0.72 8.55
CA HIS A 65 2.00 0.20 7.46
C HIS A 65 0.81 0.53 6.55
N LEU A 66 -0.12 -0.41 6.36
CA LEU A 66 -1.31 -0.23 5.53
C LEU A 66 -2.51 0.38 6.27
N THR A 67 -2.49 0.50 7.60
CA THR A 67 -3.63 1.02 8.37
C THR A 67 -3.28 2.19 9.30
N THR A 68 -2.00 2.54 9.42
CA THR A 68 -1.53 3.61 10.31
C THR A 68 -0.62 4.60 9.59
N VAL A 69 -0.43 5.77 10.20
CA VAL A 69 0.54 6.79 9.79
C VAL A 69 1.47 7.12 10.95
N MET A 70 2.71 7.51 10.66
CA MET A 70 3.64 8.03 11.67
C MET A 70 3.13 9.39 12.14
N ALA A 71 2.70 9.49 13.39
CA ALA A 71 2.34 10.75 14.03
C ALA A 71 3.59 11.53 14.45
N ASP A 72 4.59 10.79 14.94
CA ASP A 72 5.88 11.33 15.39
C ASP A 72 7.01 10.50 14.78
N LYS A 73 7.89 11.18 14.04
CA LYS A 73 9.05 10.54 13.40
C LYS A 73 10.18 10.22 14.39
N VAL A 74 10.29 10.98 15.47
CA VAL A 74 11.32 10.82 16.51
C VAL A 74 10.99 9.63 17.38
N LEU A 75 9.76 9.60 17.93
CA LEU A 75 9.29 8.48 18.76
C LEU A 75 8.88 7.25 17.94
N ARG A 76 8.90 7.35 16.60
CA ARG A 76 8.41 6.34 15.64
C ARG A 76 7.00 5.85 16.00
N ASN A 77 6.18 6.73 16.60
CA ASN A 77 4.84 6.40 17.04
C ASN A 77 3.87 6.44 15.86
N ARG A 78 3.05 5.39 15.75
CA ARG A 78 2.08 5.20 14.67
C ARG A 78 0.67 5.29 15.22
N ILE A 79 -0.15 6.12 14.58
CA ILE A 79 -1.57 6.26 14.91
C ILE A 79 -2.43 5.73 13.76
N PHE A 80 -3.62 5.24 14.10
CA PHE A 80 -4.60 4.80 13.12
C PHE A 80 -4.88 5.87 12.07
N ASP A 81 -4.86 5.48 10.79
CA ASP A 81 -5.14 6.38 9.67
C ASP A 81 -6.39 5.90 8.92
N ASN A 82 -7.44 6.71 8.98
CA ASN A 82 -8.73 6.36 8.40
C ASN A 82 -8.65 6.24 6.87
N HIS A 83 -7.92 7.13 6.19
CA HIS A 83 -7.84 7.13 4.74
C HIS A 83 -7.19 5.87 4.17
N ARG A 84 -6.15 5.37 4.85
CA ARG A 84 -5.47 4.11 4.56
C ARG A 84 -6.36 2.92 4.86
N ALA A 85 -6.90 2.84 6.08
CA ALA A 85 -7.71 1.71 6.52
C ALA A 85 -8.94 1.48 5.63
N LEU A 86 -9.65 2.54 5.25
CA LEU A 86 -10.83 2.46 4.37
C LEU A 86 -10.55 1.84 3.00
N ARG A 87 -9.28 1.80 2.57
CA ARG A 87 -8.82 1.34 1.26
C ARG A 87 -7.92 0.11 1.35
N LEU A 88 -7.89 -0.57 2.49
CA LEU A 88 -7.02 -1.74 2.68
C LEU A 88 -7.22 -2.80 1.58
N HIS A 89 -8.48 -3.07 1.21
CA HIS A 89 -8.83 -4.03 0.15
C HIS A 89 -8.43 -3.57 -1.27
N TRP A 90 -8.09 -2.30 -1.49
CA TRP A 90 -7.65 -1.81 -2.80
C TRP A 90 -6.22 -2.25 -3.11
N VAL A 91 -5.39 -2.49 -2.10
CA VAL A 91 -3.97 -2.79 -2.28
C VAL A 91 -3.79 -4.00 -3.19
N LYS A 92 -4.40 -5.14 -2.85
CA LYS A 92 -4.33 -6.36 -3.67
C LYS A 92 -4.89 -6.15 -5.07
N PHE A 93 -5.98 -5.39 -5.20
CA PHE A 93 -6.61 -5.11 -6.49
C PHE A 93 -5.65 -4.42 -7.47
N HIS A 94 -4.92 -3.40 -6.99
CA HIS A 94 -3.91 -2.70 -7.79
C HIS A 94 -2.66 -3.53 -8.06
N LEU A 95 -2.21 -4.33 -7.09
CA LEU A 95 -1.05 -5.21 -7.26
C LEU A 95 -1.29 -6.27 -8.36
N LEU A 96 -2.53 -6.75 -8.46
CA LEU A 96 -2.96 -7.68 -9.51
C LEU A 96 -3.25 -6.99 -10.86
N LEU A 97 -2.89 -5.71 -11.02
CA LEU A 97 -3.07 -4.93 -12.25
C LEU A 97 -4.53 -4.89 -12.76
N LYS A 98 -5.51 -5.03 -11.86
CA LYS A 98 -6.93 -5.03 -12.24
C LYS A 98 -7.47 -3.64 -12.60
N LYS A 99 -6.82 -2.57 -12.13
CA LYS A 99 -7.16 -1.18 -12.51
C LYS A 99 -6.39 -0.78 -13.76
N GLN A 100 -7.11 -0.31 -14.78
CA GLN A 100 -6.52 0.34 -15.96
C GLN A 100 -6.12 1.79 -15.67
N ASN A 101 -5.22 2.34 -16.49
CA ASN A 101 -4.76 3.74 -16.43
C ASN A 101 -4.04 4.11 -15.12
N VAL A 102 -3.34 3.16 -14.50
CA VAL A 102 -2.43 3.43 -13.39
C VAL A 102 -1.03 3.73 -13.91
N LEU A 103 -0.39 4.76 -13.35
CA LEU A 103 1.01 5.05 -13.64
C LEU A 103 1.90 4.13 -12.82
N THR A 104 2.77 3.40 -13.49
CA THR A 104 3.73 2.50 -12.84
C THR A 104 5.15 2.94 -13.20
N PHE A 105 5.98 3.20 -12.20
CA PHE A 105 7.33 3.71 -12.44
C PHE A 105 8.28 3.50 -11.26
N SER A 106 9.57 3.37 -11.55
CA SER A 106 10.62 3.30 -10.55
C SER A 106 11.37 4.63 -10.43
N VAL A 107 11.88 4.92 -9.23
CA VAL A 107 12.66 6.13 -8.90
C VAL A 107 13.74 5.76 -7.90
N GLN A 108 14.91 6.40 -8.02
CA GLN A 108 15.92 6.39 -6.97
C GLN A 108 15.58 7.43 -5.90
N GLU A 109 15.19 6.97 -4.71
CA GLU A 109 15.02 7.79 -3.50
C GLU A 109 16.31 7.76 -2.66
N PRO A 110 16.50 8.70 -1.72
CA PRO A 110 17.67 8.70 -0.83
C PRO A 110 17.86 7.38 -0.08
N GLU A 111 16.76 6.75 0.34
CA GLU A 111 16.76 5.48 1.07
C GLU A 111 16.83 4.24 0.18
N GLY A 112 16.92 4.41 -1.15
CA GLY A 112 16.99 3.32 -2.12
C GLY A 112 15.96 3.43 -3.24
N PHE A 113 15.94 2.41 -4.12
CA PHE A 113 14.99 2.36 -5.22
C PHE A 113 13.57 2.12 -4.71
N ARG A 114 12.59 2.80 -5.33
CA ARG A 114 11.16 2.60 -5.08
C ARG A 114 10.43 2.43 -6.39
N THR A 115 9.47 1.51 -6.41
CA THR A 115 8.50 1.39 -7.49
C THR A 115 7.14 1.89 -6.99
N TYR A 116 6.53 2.78 -7.76
CA TYR A 116 5.22 3.37 -7.46
C TYR A 116 4.19 2.82 -8.41
N ILE A 117 3.03 2.47 -7.87
CA ILE A 117 1.79 2.26 -8.63
C ILE A 117 0.86 3.39 -8.21
N TYR A 118 0.49 4.27 -9.15
CA TYR A 118 -0.29 5.46 -8.88
C TYR A 118 -1.58 5.47 -9.69
N ASP A 119 -2.70 5.33 -8.99
CA ASP A 119 -4.03 5.61 -9.50
C ASP A 119 -4.26 7.12 -9.45
N VAL A 120 -4.20 7.76 -10.61
CA VAL A 120 -4.32 9.21 -10.75
C VAL A 120 -5.74 9.69 -10.41
N GLU A 121 -6.75 8.92 -10.78
CA GLU A 121 -8.17 9.24 -10.58
C GLU A 121 -8.50 9.25 -9.08
N GLU A 122 -8.10 8.18 -8.37
CA GLU A 122 -8.34 8.05 -6.93
C GLU A 122 -7.32 8.80 -6.06
N LYS A 123 -6.26 9.31 -6.69
CA LYS A 123 -5.04 9.80 -6.05
C LYS A 123 -4.48 8.79 -5.05
N TYR A 124 -4.47 7.51 -5.40
CA TYR A 124 -4.07 6.41 -4.54
C TYR A 124 -2.73 5.84 -4.98
N VAL A 125 -1.83 5.61 -4.01
CA VAL A 125 -0.43 5.27 -4.26
C VAL A 125 -0.10 3.98 -3.52
N ILE A 126 0.55 3.06 -4.21
CA ILE A 126 1.24 1.91 -3.63
C ILE A 126 2.73 2.08 -3.84
N VAL A 127 3.51 1.80 -2.80
CA VAL A 127 4.97 1.91 -2.82
C VAL A 127 5.60 0.55 -2.56
N LEU A 128 6.45 0.13 -3.49
CA LEU A 128 7.23 -1.09 -3.45
C LEU A 128 8.73 -0.77 -3.36
N GLU A 129 9.51 -1.68 -2.79
CA GLU A 129 10.97 -1.70 -2.87
C GLU A 129 11.41 -2.90 -3.72
N PRO A 130 12.10 -2.72 -4.86
CA PRO A 130 12.73 -3.82 -5.57
C PRO A 130 13.89 -4.37 -4.74
N LYS A 131 13.94 -5.69 -4.56
CA LYS A 131 15.06 -6.34 -3.87
C LYS A 131 16.27 -6.39 -4.79
N ARG A 132 17.42 -5.89 -4.32
CA ARG A 132 18.66 -5.80 -5.14
C ARG A 132 19.17 -7.16 -5.64
N GLU A 133 18.96 -8.22 -4.87
CA GLU A 133 19.49 -9.57 -5.13
C GLU A 133 18.42 -10.58 -5.56
N GLY A 134 17.15 -10.18 -5.69
CA GLY A 134 16.05 -11.10 -5.92
C GLY A 134 15.02 -10.55 -6.90
N ASN A 135 14.36 -11.45 -7.63
CA ASN A 135 13.26 -11.12 -8.55
C ASN A 135 11.94 -10.88 -7.77
N GLU A 136 11.99 -10.01 -6.77
CA GLU A 136 10.92 -9.77 -5.79
C GLU A 136 10.76 -8.28 -5.45
N TYR A 137 9.55 -7.93 -5.02
CA TYR A 137 9.22 -6.62 -4.46
C TYR A 137 8.80 -6.73 -3.01
N TYR A 138 9.29 -5.83 -2.16
CA TYR A 138 8.71 -5.61 -0.84
C TYR A 138 7.60 -4.58 -0.91
N LEU A 139 6.40 -4.94 -0.46
CA LEU A 139 5.31 -3.98 -0.27
C LEU A 139 5.57 -3.17 1.00
N LEU A 140 5.82 -1.86 0.84
CA LEU A 140 6.15 -0.99 1.95
C LEU A 140 4.92 -0.34 2.57
N SER A 141 4.02 0.17 1.73
CA SER A 141 2.91 1.02 2.13
C SER A 141 1.96 1.28 0.96
N ALA A 142 0.72 1.63 1.28
CA ALA A 142 -0.24 2.18 0.35
C ALA A 142 -1.08 3.28 1.02
N TYR A 143 -1.42 4.34 0.29
CA TYR A 143 -2.15 5.49 0.84
C TYR A 143 -2.77 6.38 -0.22
N LYS A 144 -3.83 7.10 0.16
CA LYS A 144 -4.40 8.19 -0.64
C LYS A 144 -3.60 9.48 -0.42
N LEU A 145 -3.29 10.21 -1.48
CA LEU A 145 -2.73 11.56 -1.38
C LEU A 145 -3.79 12.50 -0.83
N THR A 146 -3.46 13.17 0.27
CA THR A 146 -4.30 14.19 0.90
C THR A 146 -3.53 15.50 1.08
N GLY A 147 -4.24 16.59 1.40
CA GLY A 147 -3.63 17.86 1.76
C GLY A 147 -2.67 18.43 0.70
N LYS A 148 -1.50 18.90 1.16
CA LYS A 148 -0.49 19.58 0.31
C LYS A 148 0.09 18.66 -0.77
N ASP A 149 0.30 17.38 -0.43
CA ASP A 149 0.87 16.40 -1.37
C ASP A 149 -0.08 16.13 -2.55
N SER A 150 -1.40 16.11 -2.27
CA SER A 150 -2.44 16.02 -3.29
C SER A 150 -2.56 17.29 -4.13
N LYS A 151 -2.47 18.47 -3.52
CA LYS A 151 -2.56 19.76 -4.25
C LYS A 151 -1.41 20.01 -5.21
N ARG A 152 -0.23 19.43 -4.93
CA ARG A 152 0.97 19.57 -5.75
C ARG A 152 1.17 18.42 -6.74
N ASP A 153 0.23 17.46 -6.77
CA ASP A 153 0.33 16.19 -7.48
C ASP A 153 1.74 15.59 -7.39
N LYS A 154 2.24 15.48 -6.16
CA LYS A 154 3.64 15.14 -5.84
C LYS A 154 4.13 13.87 -6.56
N ILE A 155 3.26 12.88 -6.71
CA ILE A 155 3.58 11.61 -7.37
C ILE A 155 3.66 11.79 -8.89
N LEU A 156 2.77 12.59 -9.48
CA LEU A 156 2.84 12.93 -10.90
C LEU A 156 4.10 13.76 -11.22
N ALA A 157 4.45 14.71 -10.35
CA ALA A 157 5.71 15.46 -10.47
C ALA A 157 6.93 14.52 -10.40
N LYS A 158 6.88 13.50 -9.54
CA LYS A 158 7.93 12.48 -9.46
C LYS A 158 7.99 11.64 -10.74
N TYR A 159 6.85 11.20 -11.26
CA TYR A 159 6.76 10.47 -12.53
C TYR A 159 7.37 11.27 -13.69
N ASN A 160 7.04 12.55 -13.80
CA ASN A 160 7.49 13.38 -14.93
C ASN A 160 8.97 13.77 -14.86
N LYS A 161 9.55 13.88 -13.66
CA LYS A 161 10.89 14.48 -13.47
C LYS A 161 11.96 13.51 -13.00
N ARG A 162 11.58 12.38 -12.40
CA ARG A 162 12.51 11.51 -11.66
C ARG A 162 12.34 10.02 -11.97
N ARG A 163 11.40 9.63 -12.84
CA ARG A 163 11.24 8.23 -13.21
C ARG A 163 12.51 7.72 -13.91
N LEU A 164 12.84 6.47 -13.65
CA LEU A 164 13.83 5.74 -14.41
C LEU A 164 13.23 5.32 -15.77
N ASP A 165 14.09 5.05 -16.74
CA ASP A 165 13.68 4.61 -18.08
C ASP A 165 13.08 3.21 -18.08
N MET A 166 13.42 2.41 -17.07
CA MET A 166 12.91 1.06 -16.89
C MET A 166 12.24 0.88 -15.52
N LEU A 167 11.28 -0.03 -15.48
CA LEU A 167 10.67 -0.51 -14.25
C LEU A 167 11.59 -1.56 -13.60
N LEU A 168 11.95 -1.33 -12.34
CA LEU A 168 12.91 -2.15 -11.59
C LEU A 168 12.34 -3.44 -11.03
#